data_AF-A0A7C1PDG5-F1
#
_entry.id   AF-A0A7C1PDG5-F1
#
_cell.length_a   1.000
_cell.length_b   1.000
_cell.length_c   1.000
_cell.angle_alpha   90.00
_cell.angle_beta   90.00
_cell.angle_gamma   90.00
#
_symmetry.space_group_name_H-M   'P 1'
#
loop_
_entity.id
_entity.type
_entity.pdbx_description
1 polymer ?
#
loop_
_entity_poly.entity_id
_entity_poly.type
_entity_poly.pdbx_seq_one_letter_code
_entity_poly.pdbx_strand_id
1 'polypeptide(L)'
;MTTRRTSRGLGRRTVAAAALALLLLLAVVSTTLIRTPAPGEPALTPSPSPASGRGAGGEGSPGPGVGAGEGTPTTEAIVARDLSGRCVPEPGRAACDPVRAALWAGDVEAWRTWAAARGDPPPTPAQVQTATINLRLGAGDPAARIDLARATGQPLPLITAVRLRLLNGRTLVTGVELSNLGTAPADLSGVEVAGGAARLAPGTALPPGGRCAVGVGSASPCPLAPAGPGLAGAFVPVLLVPGEAVHLRAPDGRLLDEFVLP
;
A
#
# COMPACT_ATOMS: atom_id res chain seq x y z
N MET A 1 -32.22 4.18 52.79
CA MET A 1 -32.56 4.11 51.36
C MET A 1 -31.46 4.80 50.54
N THR A 2 -30.76 3.98 49.74
CA THR A 2 -29.97 4.27 48.52
C THR A 2 -28.93 5.41 48.47
N THR A 3 -27.66 5.05 48.66
CA THR A 3 -26.48 5.70 48.07
C THR A 3 -26.12 5.04 46.73
N ARG A 4 -26.27 5.77 45.62
CA ARG A 4 -25.95 5.31 44.25
C ARG A 4 -24.48 5.65 43.95
N ARG A 5 -23.63 4.61 43.81
CA ARG A 5 -22.22 4.71 43.42
C ARG A 5 -22.07 5.18 41.96
N THR A 6 -21.24 6.21 41.77
CA THR A 6 -20.72 6.70 40.49
C THR A 6 -19.53 5.84 40.02
N SER A 7 -19.78 4.87 39.12
CA SER A 7 -18.74 3.97 38.57
C SER A 7 -18.26 4.33 37.14
N ARG A 8 -18.61 5.49 36.59
CA ARG A 8 -18.31 5.83 35.18
C ARG A 8 -16.97 6.54 34.93
N GLY A 9 -16.16 6.80 35.95
CA GLY A 9 -14.93 7.61 35.82
C GLY A 9 -13.62 6.85 35.57
N LEU A 10 -13.54 5.55 35.88
CA LEU A 10 -12.27 4.82 35.91
C LEU A 10 -11.84 4.24 34.54
N GLY A 11 -12.79 3.89 33.67
CA GLY A 11 -12.47 3.22 32.39
C GLY A 11 -11.89 4.12 31.30
N ARG A 12 -12.20 5.43 31.29
CA ARG A 12 -11.66 6.36 30.28
C ARG A 12 -10.21 6.79 30.57
N ARG A 13 -9.81 6.81 31.84
CA ARG A 13 -8.47 7.23 32.25
C ARG A 13 -7.41 6.16 31.97
N THR A 14 -7.78 4.88 32.05
CA THR A 14 -6.87 3.76 31.74
C THR A 14 -6.59 3.61 30.25
N VAL A 15 -7.60 3.81 29.39
CA VAL A 15 -7.42 3.75 27.93
C VAL A 15 -6.59 4.94 27.42
N ALA A 16 -6.81 6.14 27.96
CA ALA A 16 -5.99 7.31 27.62
C ALA A 16 -4.53 7.17 28.07
N ALA A 17 -4.29 6.59 29.25
CA ALA A 17 -2.94 6.35 29.75
C ALA A 17 -2.18 5.29 28.91
N ALA A 18 -2.87 4.24 28.46
CA ALA A 18 -2.27 3.21 27.60
C ALA A 18 -1.91 3.76 26.20
N ALA A 19 -2.77 4.59 25.60
CA ALA A 19 -2.50 5.22 24.31
C ALA A 19 -1.33 6.22 24.39
N LEU A 20 -1.24 6.99 25.49
CA LEU A 20 -0.14 7.92 25.72
C LEU A 20 1.20 7.19 25.95
N ALA A 21 1.18 6.07 26.67
CA ALA A 21 2.37 5.23 26.88
C ALA A 21 2.87 4.61 25.57
N LEU A 22 1.96 4.17 24.69
CA LEU A 22 2.30 3.65 23.35
C LEU A 22 2.92 4.74 22.46
N LEU A 23 2.37 5.96 22.48
CA LEU A 23 2.91 7.13 21.75
C LEU A 23 4.30 7.55 22.25
N LEU A 24 4.51 7.55 23.57
CA LEU A 24 5.81 7.89 24.16
C LEU A 24 6.88 6.84 23.87
N LEU A 25 6.52 5.55 23.83
CA LEU A 25 7.46 4.46 23.47
C LEU A 25 7.88 4.51 21.99
N LEU A 26 6.96 4.87 21.09
CA LEU A 26 7.27 5.04 19.67
C LEU A 26 8.22 6.22 19.39
N ALA A 27 8.14 7.29 20.19
CA ALA A 27 8.98 8.48 20.02
C ALA A 27 10.46 8.25 20.42
N VAL A 28 10.73 7.37 21.40
CA VAL A 28 12.10 7.13 21.92
C VAL A 28 12.93 6.22 20.99
N VAL A 29 12.29 5.40 20.16
CA VAL A 29 12.99 4.49 19.24
C VAL A 29 13.46 5.19 17.95
N SER A 30 12.79 6.27 17.53
CA SER A 30 13.14 7.01 16.31
C SER A 30 14.50 7.72 16.36
N THR A 31 15.06 7.97 17.56
CA THR A 31 16.34 8.67 17.71
C THR A 31 17.57 7.76 17.68
N THR A 32 17.41 6.44 17.75
CA THR A 32 18.55 5.50 17.91
C THR A 32 18.96 4.75 16.65
N LEU A 33 18.20 4.81 15.55
CA LEU A 33 18.45 3.97 14.36
C LEU A 33 19.11 4.66 13.15
N ILE A 34 19.55 5.92 13.26
CA ILE A 34 20.22 6.62 12.14
C ILE A 34 21.74 6.56 12.30
N ARG A 35 22.36 5.41 11.99
CA ARG A 35 23.73 5.36 11.46
C ARG A 35 24.16 3.93 11.08
N THR A 36 24.28 3.66 9.77
CA THR A 36 25.44 2.99 9.16
C THR A 36 25.30 3.01 7.62
N PRO A 37 26.36 3.37 6.87
CA PRO A 37 26.37 3.29 5.41
C PRO A 37 26.85 1.91 4.92
N ALA A 38 26.31 1.41 3.82
CA ALA A 38 26.79 0.20 3.14
C ALA A 38 27.84 0.55 2.05
N PRO A 39 28.94 -0.20 1.92
CA PRO A 39 29.92 -0.03 0.84
C PRO A 39 29.74 -1.08 -0.30
N GLY A 40 30.04 -0.65 -1.53
CA GLY A 40 30.69 -1.48 -2.55
C GLY A 40 29.80 -2.23 -3.55
N GLU A 41 29.60 -1.65 -4.74
CA GLU A 41 29.30 -2.38 -5.98
C GLU A 41 30.44 -3.34 -6.37
N PRO A 42 30.13 -4.36 -7.19
CA PRO A 42 30.79 -4.37 -8.49
C PRO A 42 29.84 -4.66 -9.67
N ALA A 43 30.21 -4.03 -10.79
CA ALA A 43 29.60 -4.11 -12.10
C ALA A 43 29.69 -5.52 -12.74
N LEU A 44 28.64 -5.92 -13.47
CA LEU A 44 28.69 -7.02 -14.42
C LEU A 44 28.12 -6.58 -15.78
N THR A 45 29.01 -6.70 -16.77
CA THR A 45 28.90 -6.46 -18.20
C THR A 45 27.81 -7.27 -18.92
N PRO A 46 27.22 -6.77 -20.01
CA PRO A 46 26.35 -7.58 -20.88
C PRO A 46 27.17 -8.41 -21.89
N SER A 47 26.71 -9.63 -22.18
CA SER A 47 27.19 -10.45 -23.31
C SER A 47 26.02 -11.15 -24.02
N PRO A 48 26.17 -11.51 -25.30
CA PRO A 48 25.16 -11.28 -26.34
C PRO A 48 24.38 -12.52 -26.78
N SER A 49 23.31 -12.26 -27.54
CA SER A 49 22.44 -13.20 -28.25
C SER A 49 23.15 -14.29 -29.05
N PRO A 50 22.50 -15.44 -29.29
CA PRO A 50 22.68 -16.19 -30.52
C PRO A 50 21.52 -15.94 -31.49
N ALA A 51 21.91 -15.56 -32.71
CA ALA A 51 21.09 -15.72 -33.91
C ALA A 51 21.02 -17.20 -34.30
N SER A 52 19.88 -17.64 -34.82
CA SER A 52 19.80 -18.78 -35.72
C SER A 52 18.63 -18.57 -36.66
N GLY A 53 18.92 -18.72 -37.95
CA GLY A 53 18.02 -18.38 -39.04
C GLY A 53 17.56 -19.58 -39.85
N ARG A 54 16.86 -19.21 -40.93
CA ARG A 54 16.48 -19.93 -42.17
C ARG A 54 15.23 -20.83 -42.13
N GLY A 55 14.30 -20.42 -42.99
CA GLY A 55 13.29 -21.26 -43.63
C GLY A 55 12.42 -20.41 -44.56
N ALA A 56 12.64 -20.51 -45.87
CA ALA A 56 12.02 -19.69 -46.92
C ALA A 56 10.78 -20.36 -47.55
N GLY A 57 9.93 -19.54 -48.19
CA GLY A 57 9.15 -19.92 -49.37
C GLY A 57 7.64 -19.81 -49.24
N GLY A 58 7.03 -18.93 -50.05
CA GLY A 58 5.57 -18.93 -50.28
C GLY A 58 5.03 -17.58 -50.74
N GLU A 59 5.26 -17.22 -52.00
CA GLU A 59 4.58 -16.12 -52.69
C GLU A 59 3.06 -16.30 -52.76
N GLY A 60 2.33 -15.19 -52.60
CA GLY A 60 0.88 -15.13 -52.82
C GLY A 60 0.31 -13.76 -52.49
N SER A 61 0.43 -12.79 -53.41
CA SER A 61 -0.45 -11.60 -53.44
C SER A 61 -1.76 -11.96 -54.14
N PRO A 62 -2.91 -11.41 -53.68
CA PRO A 62 -3.45 -10.24 -54.39
C PRO A 62 -4.20 -9.20 -53.52
N GLY A 63 -4.11 -7.92 -53.90
CA GLY A 63 -5.22 -6.95 -53.85
C GLY A 63 -5.31 -5.97 -52.66
N PRO A 64 -5.53 -4.66 -52.89
CA PRO A 64 -5.60 -3.64 -51.83
C PRO A 64 -7.03 -3.52 -51.29
N GLY A 65 -7.22 -3.85 -50.01
CA GLY A 65 -8.47 -3.67 -49.28
C GLY A 65 -8.29 -2.66 -48.16
N VAL A 66 -8.97 -1.53 -48.28
CA VAL A 66 -9.03 -0.46 -47.28
C VAL A 66 -9.93 -0.91 -46.12
N GLY A 67 -9.46 -0.75 -44.88
CA GLY A 67 -10.33 -0.55 -43.72
C GLY A 67 -10.60 -1.78 -42.84
N ALA A 68 -9.74 -1.96 -41.84
CA ALA A 68 -10.12 -2.06 -40.43
C ALA A 68 -8.81 -2.11 -39.66
N GLY A 69 -8.48 -1.04 -38.94
CA GLY A 69 -7.43 -1.14 -37.93
C GLY A 69 -7.89 -2.20 -36.94
N GLU A 70 -7.29 -3.38 -37.01
CA GLU A 70 -7.39 -4.40 -35.98
C GLU A 70 -6.93 -3.74 -34.69
N GLY A 71 -7.90 -3.30 -33.90
CA GLY A 71 -7.63 -2.74 -32.59
C GLY A 71 -6.91 -3.83 -31.81
N THR A 72 -5.61 -3.63 -31.57
CA THR A 72 -4.83 -4.49 -30.68
C THR A 72 -5.67 -4.73 -29.43
N PRO A 73 -5.97 -5.99 -29.04
CA PRO A 73 -6.83 -6.25 -27.91
C PRO A 73 -6.21 -5.58 -26.67
N THR A 74 -6.85 -4.52 -26.19
CA THR A 74 -6.45 -3.86 -24.95
C THR A 74 -6.89 -4.76 -23.81
N THR A 75 -5.96 -5.53 -23.26
CA THR A 75 -6.22 -6.29 -22.03
C THR A 75 -6.23 -5.31 -20.86
N GLU A 76 -7.38 -5.20 -20.20
CA GLU A 76 -7.52 -4.50 -18.93
C GLU A 76 -7.38 -5.51 -17.78
N ALA A 77 -6.57 -5.18 -16.78
CA ALA A 77 -6.32 -5.99 -15.60
C ALA A 77 -6.55 -5.16 -14.34
N ILE A 78 -7.01 -5.81 -13.28
CA ILE A 78 -7.16 -5.19 -11.96
C ILE A 78 -6.22 -5.91 -11.01
N VAL A 79 -5.28 -5.17 -10.42
CA VAL A 79 -4.36 -5.68 -9.41
C VAL A 79 -4.86 -5.20 -8.05
N ALA A 80 -5.37 -6.13 -7.23
CA ALA A 80 -5.83 -5.84 -5.89
C ALA A 80 -4.68 -5.92 -4.87
N ARG A 81 -4.71 -5.04 -3.87
CA ARG A 81 -3.79 -5.08 -2.72
C ARG A 81 -4.10 -6.33 -1.88
N ASP A 82 -3.07 -7.04 -1.44
CA ASP A 82 -3.26 -8.03 -0.38
C ASP A 82 -3.47 -7.35 0.97
N LEU A 83 -4.64 -7.56 1.57
CA LEU A 83 -5.02 -7.04 2.88
C LEU A 83 -5.07 -8.11 3.96
N SER A 84 -4.63 -9.35 3.66
CA SER A 84 -4.79 -10.48 4.57
C SER A 84 -3.82 -10.49 5.75
N GLY A 85 -2.81 -9.63 5.73
CA GLY A 85 -1.70 -9.65 6.71
C GLY A 85 -0.73 -10.81 6.52
N ARG A 86 -0.71 -11.42 5.32
CA ARG A 86 0.32 -12.39 4.94
C ARG A 86 1.70 -11.77 5.11
N CYS A 87 2.68 -12.61 5.45
CA CYS A 87 4.04 -12.15 5.69
C CYS A 87 4.61 -11.47 4.45
N VAL A 88 5.06 -10.22 4.61
CA VAL A 88 5.72 -9.47 3.54
C VAL A 88 7.21 -9.85 3.53
N PRO A 89 7.75 -10.38 2.42
CA PRO A 89 9.16 -10.77 2.34
C PRO A 89 10.09 -9.55 2.45
N GLU A 90 11.36 -9.81 2.78
CA GLU A 90 12.38 -8.77 2.70
C GLU A 90 12.62 -8.34 1.24
N PRO A 91 13.08 -7.10 1.00
CA PRO A 91 13.42 -6.64 -0.35
C PRO A 91 14.35 -7.63 -1.06
N GLY A 92 14.02 -7.97 -2.31
CA GLY A 92 14.77 -8.95 -3.10
C GLY A 92 14.47 -10.42 -2.79
N ARG A 93 13.57 -10.72 -1.83
CA ARG A 93 13.08 -12.09 -1.57
C ARG A 93 11.68 -12.28 -2.14
N ALA A 94 11.44 -13.44 -2.74
CA ALA A 94 10.12 -13.81 -3.26
C ALA A 94 9.15 -14.30 -2.17
N ALA A 95 9.67 -14.75 -1.02
CA ALA A 95 8.88 -15.27 0.09
C ALA A 95 9.57 -15.00 1.43
N CYS A 96 8.79 -14.95 2.51
CA CYS A 96 9.35 -14.92 3.85
C CYS A 96 10.05 -16.24 4.16
N ASP A 97 11.26 -16.16 4.71
CA ASP A 97 11.87 -17.31 5.34
C ASP A 97 11.10 -17.71 6.62
N PRO A 98 11.28 -18.94 7.12
CA PRO A 98 10.56 -19.44 8.28
C PRO A 98 10.77 -18.61 9.57
N VAL A 99 11.95 -18.02 9.77
CA VAL A 99 12.25 -17.22 10.96
C VAL A 99 11.45 -15.92 10.91
N ARG A 100 11.50 -15.22 9.77
CA ARG A 100 10.70 -14.01 9.58
C ARG A 100 9.21 -14.30 9.70
N ALA A 101 8.72 -15.39 9.13
CA ALA A 101 7.32 -15.79 9.24
C ALA A 101 6.90 -16.02 10.71
N ALA A 102 7.76 -16.64 11.52
CA ALA A 102 7.50 -16.85 12.96
C ALA A 102 7.49 -15.52 13.74
N LEU A 103 8.46 -14.62 13.48
CA LEU A 103 8.47 -13.28 14.08
C LEU A 103 7.24 -12.47 13.69
N TRP A 104 6.81 -12.58 12.42
CA TRP A 104 5.60 -11.93 11.88
C TRP A 104 4.32 -12.41 12.55
N ALA A 105 4.25 -13.70 12.87
CA ALA A 105 3.14 -14.32 13.60
C ALA A 105 3.16 -13.98 15.10
N GLY A 106 4.21 -13.32 15.60
CA GLY A 106 4.37 -13.00 17.01
C GLY A 106 4.76 -14.19 17.87
N ASP A 107 5.46 -15.18 17.29
CA ASP A 107 5.96 -16.34 18.03
C ASP A 107 6.97 -15.91 19.11
N VAL A 108 6.63 -16.19 20.36
CA VAL A 108 7.41 -15.75 21.52
C VAL A 108 8.80 -16.39 21.55
N GLU A 109 8.92 -17.67 21.17
CA GLU A 109 10.23 -18.37 21.16
C GLU A 109 11.10 -17.90 20.00
N ALA A 110 10.51 -17.59 18.85
CA ALA A 110 11.21 -16.98 17.73
C ALA A 110 11.79 -15.61 18.14
N TRP A 111 10.99 -14.76 18.80
CA TRP A 111 11.45 -13.47 19.29
C TRP A 111 12.52 -13.58 20.39
N ARG A 112 12.42 -14.57 21.28
CA ARG A 112 13.47 -14.84 22.27
C ARG A 112 14.78 -15.29 21.61
N THR A 113 14.70 -16.19 20.63
CA THR A 113 15.87 -16.67 19.87
C THR A 113 16.53 -15.50 19.12
N TRP A 114 15.72 -14.64 18.51
CA TRP A 114 16.19 -13.44 17.82
C TRP A 114 16.79 -12.39 18.76
N ALA A 115 16.28 -12.25 19.98
CA ALA A 115 16.87 -11.40 21.02
C ALA A 115 18.20 -11.96 21.53
N ALA A 116 18.24 -13.25 21.87
CA ALA A 116 19.45 -13.91 22.37
C ALA A 116 20.61 -13.86 21.37
N ALA A 117 20.33 -14.03 20.06
CA ALA A 117 21.33 -13.91 19.00
C ALA A 117 21.99 -12.51 18.93
N ARG A 118 21.34 -11.48 19.48
CA ARG A 118 21.84 -10.10 19.55
C ARG A 118 22.36 -9.72 20.95
N GLY A 119 22.38 -10.65 21.90
CA GLY A 119 22.79 -10.40 23.28
C GLY A 119 21.75 -9.63 24.11
N ASP A 120 20.52 -9.50 23.61
CA ASP A 120 19.44 -8.81 24.32
C ASP A 120 18.79 -9.73 25.37
N PRO A 121 18.26 -9.18 26.49
CA PRO A 121 17.51 -9.95 27.46
C PRO A 121 16.23 -10.55 26.84
N PRO A 122 15.71 -11.67 27.37
CA PRO A 122 14.48 -12.28 26.86
C PRO A 122 13.29 -11.30 26.90
N PRO A 123 12.57 -11.09 25.79
CA PRO A 123 11.44 -10.18 25.75
C PRO A 123 10.24 -10.73 26.55
N THR A 124 9.56 -9.82 27.24
CA THR A 124 8.23 -10.08 27.83
C THR A 124 7.18 -10.23 26.73
N PRO A 125 6.01 -10.86 27.01
CA PRO A 125 4.93 -10.98 26.02
C PRO A 125 4.47 -9.63 25.44
N ALA A 126 4.43 -8.58 26.26
CA ALA A 126 4.08 -7.23 25.79
C ALA A 126 5.12 -6.64 24.83
N GLN A 127 6.42 -6.91 25.07
CA GLN A 127 7.49 -6.51 24.17
C GLN A 127 7.43 -7.29 22.86
N VAL A 128 7.13 -8.60 22.89
CA VAL A 128 6.91 -9.40 21.66
C VAL A 128 5.78 -8.83 20.82
N GLN A 129 4.63 -8.50 21.43
CA GLN A 129 3.51 -7.92 20.72
C GLN A 129 3.90 -6.58 20.04
N THR A 130 4.60 -5.72 20.78
CA THR A 130 5.05 -4.41 20.26
C THR A 130 6.07 -4.58 19.14
N ALA A 131 7.04 -5.47 19.30
CA ALA A 131 8.05 -5.76 18.30
C ALA A 131 7.44 -6.35 17.01
N THR A 132 6.43 -7.22 17.15
CA THR A 132 5.68 -7.79 16.02
C THR A 132 4.93 -6.71 15.26
N ILE A 133 4.22 -5.81 15.95
CA ILE A 133 3.53 -4.67 15.32
C ILE A 133 4.53 -3.78 14.58
N ASN A 134 5.65 -3.44 15.23
CA ASN A 134 6.68 -2.60 14.62
C ASN A 134 7.33 -3.25 13.40
N LEU A 135 7.60 -4.56 13.44
CA LEU A 135 8.09 -5.33 12.30
C LEU A 135 7.12 -5.24 11.11
N ARG A 136 5.82 -5.47 11.36
CA ARG A 136 4.78 -5.44 10.33
C ARG A 136 4.60 -4.05 9.73
N LEU A 137 4.52 -3.02 10.58
CA LEU A 137 4.41 -1.62 10.14
C LEU A 137 5.66 -1.19 9.34
N GLY A 138 6.86 -1.52 9.82
CA GLY A 138 8.11 -1.19 9.15
C GLY A 138 8.28 -1.89 7.79
N ALA A 139 7.68 -3.07 7.63
CA ALA A 139 7.61 -3.80 6.37
C ALA A 139 6.47 -3.33 5.44
N GLY A 140 5.68 -2.33 5.85
CA GLY A 140 4.57 -1.81 5.05
C GLY A 140 3.32 -2.69 5.01
N ASP A 141 3.12 -3.58 5.99
CA ASP A 141 1.94 -4.47 6.06
C ASP A 141 0.63 -3.66 6.11
N PRO A 142 -0.25 -3.77 5.10
CA PRO A 142 -1.53 -3.09 5.10
C PRO A 142 -2.42 -3.50 6.28
N ALA A 143 -2.39 -4.77 6.70
CA ALA A 143 -3.22 -5.25 7.79
C ALA A 143 -2.82 -4.62 9.14
N ALA A 144 -1.52 -4.52 9.42
CA ALA A 144 -1.04 -3.85 10.63
C ALA A 144 -1.40 -2.35 10.64
N ARG A 145 -1.35 -1.67 9.50
CA ARG A 145 -1.81 -0.28 9.37
C ARG A 145 -3.31 -0.14 9.65
N ILE A 146 -4.12 -1.07 9.13
CA ILE A 146 -5.57 -1.12 9.37
C ILE A 146 -5.87 -1.32 10.86
N ASP A 147 -5.23 -2.28 11.49
CA ASP A 147 -5.42 -2.57 12.92
C ASP A 147 -5.05 -1.36 13.78
N LEU A 148 -3.93 -0.70 13.49
CA LEU A 148 -3.52 0.51 14.19
C LEU A 148 -4.52 1.65 14.01
N ALA A 149 -4.95 1.92 12.77
CA ALA A 149 -5.92 2.99 12.50
C ALA A 149 -7.24 2.75 13.22
N ARG A 150 -7.74 1.51 13.23
CA ARG A 150 -8.97 1.13 13.95
C ARG A 150 -8.81 1.27 15.46
N ALA A 151 -7.69 0.80 16.02
CA ALA A 151 -7.42 0.91 17.45
C ALA A 151 -7.31 2.37 17.93
N THR A 152 -6.84 3.27 17.07
CA THR A 152 -6.62 4.69 17.38
C THR A 152 -7.74 5.61 16.93
N GLY A 153 -8.81 5.08 16.32
CA GLY A 153 -9.94 5.89 15.88
C GLY A 153 -9.66 6.73 14.63
N GLN A 154 -8.60 6.44 13.87
CA GLN A 154 -8.09 7.28 12.78
C GLN A 154 -8.69 6.91 11.42
N PRO A 155 -8.73 7.85 10.45
CA PRO A 155 -8.98 7.52 9.06
C PRO A 155 -7.78 6.77 8.45
N LEU A 156 -8.04 5.90 7.47
CA LEU A 156 -6.98 5.22 6.72
C LEU A 156 -7.40 5.03 5.26
N PRO A 157 -7.29 6.06 4.42
CA PRO A 157 -7.45 5.91 2.99
C PRO A 157 -6.26 5.15 2.40
N LEU A 158 -6.53 4.04 1.73
CA LEU A 158 -5.55 3.24 1.00
C LEU A 158 -5.98 3.02 -0.44
N ILE A 159 -4.99 2.84 -1.32
CA ILE A 159 -5.19 2.24 -2.62
C ILE A 159 -5.47 0.75 -2.41
N THR A 160 -6.67 0.29 -2.74
CA THR A 160 -7.05 -1.12 -2.62
C THR A 160 -6.93 -1.88 -3.93
N ALA A 161 -6.94 -1.19 -5.07
CA ALA A 161 -6.64 -1.79 -6.35
C ALA A 161 -6.11 -0.76 -7.35
N VAL A 162 -5.37 -1.24 -8.35
CA VAL A 162 -4.92 -0.46 -9.49
C VAL A 162 -5.45 -1.12 -10.76
N ARG A 163 -6.04 -0.30 -11.65
CA ARG A 163 -6.49 -0.72 -12.98
C ARG A 163 -5.38 -0.45 -13.97
N LEU A 164 -5.02 -1.49 -14.70
CA LEU A 164 -3.93 -1.49 -15.66
C LEU A 164 -4.46 -1.79 -17.04
N ARG A 165 -3.90 -1.12 -18.05
CA ARG A 165 -4.14 -1.44 -19.46
C ARG A 165 -2.82 -1.66 -20.16
N LEU A 166 -2.72 -2.77 -20.89
CA LEU A 166 -1.58 -3.01 -21.76
C LEU A 166 -1.82 -2.30 -23.10
N LEU A 167 -0.90 -1.44 -23.51
CA LEU A 167 -0.92 -0.75 -24.79
C LEU A 167 0.47 -0.81 -25.41
N ASN A 168 0.58 -1.44 -26.59
CA ASN A 168 1.84 -1.58 -27.33
C ASN A 168 2.99 -2.16 -26.47
N GLY A 169 2.69 -3.17 -25.65
CA GLY A 169 3.66 -3.81 -24.75
C GLY A 169 4.01 -2.99 -23.52
N ARG A 170 3.34 -1.86 -23.26
CA ARG A 170 3.57 -1.00 -22.10
C ARG A 170 2.37 -1.01 -21.16
N THR A 171 2.63 -1.01 -19.86
CA THR A 171 1.60 -0.98 -18.82
C THR A 171 1.24 0.46 -18.47
N LEU A 172 -0.05 0.78 -18.60
CA LEU A 172 -0.62 2.08 -18.22
C LEU A 172 -1.50 1.89 -16.99
N VAL A 173 -1.38 2.78 -16.00
CA VAL A 173 -2.40 2.94 -14.97
C VAL A 173 -3.55 3.72 -15.57
N THR A 174 -4.71 3.09 -15.65
CA THR A 174 -5.95 3.71 -16.16
C THR A 174 -6.91 4.09 -15.04
N GLY A 175 -6.66 3.59 -13.82
CA GLY A 175 -7.41 3.99 -12.65
C GLY A 175 -6.89 3.38 -11.35
N VAL A 176 -7.42 3.90 -10.25
CA VAL A 176 -7.07 3.54 -8.87
C VAL A 176 -8.34 3.42 -8.06
N GLU A 177 -8.48 2.34 -7.29
CA GLU A 177 -9.56 2.17 -6.33
C GLU A 177 -9.06 2.48 -4.93
N LEU A 178 -9.81 3.32 -4.23
CA LEU A 178 -9.52 3.83 -2.90
C LEU A 178 -10.56 3.30 -1.92
N SER A 179 -10.11 2.91 -0.73
CA SER A 179 -11.00 2.58 0.38
C SER A 179 -10.50 3.24 1.68
N ASN A 180 -11.42 3.76 2.48
CA ASN A 180 -11.10 4.18 3.84
C ASN A 180 -11.33 3.00 4.79
N LEU A 181 -10.25 2.35 5.21
CA LEU A 181 -10.29 1.16 6.06
C LEU A 181 -10.18 1.47 7.56
N GLY A 182 -10.08 2.77 7.90
CA GLY A 182 -10.11 3.29 9.25
C GLY A 182 -11.54 3.43 9.79
N THR A 183 -11.66 4.04 10.97
CA THR A 183 -12.95 4.21 11.68
C THR A 183 -13.48 5.64 11.69
N ALA A 184 -12.70 6.60 11.20
CA ALA A 184 -13.12 7.99 11.04
C ALA A 184 -13.20 8.37 9.55
N PRO A 185 -14.01 9.37 9.18
CA PRO A 185 -14.04 9.90 7.82
C PRO A 185 -12.65 10.39 7.38
N ALA A 186 -12.25 10.08 6.15
CA ALA A 186 -11.03 10.57 5.54
C ALA A 186 -11.35 11.79 4.67
N ASP A 187 -10.76 12.94 4.98
CA ASP A 187 -10.73 14.07 4.06
C ASP A 187 -9.70 13.79 2.96
N LEU A 188 -10.15 13.81 1.71
CA LEU A 188 -9.35 13.58 0.53
C LEU A 188 -9.24 14.83 -0.35
N SER A 189 -9.68 15.98 0.14
CA SER A 189 -9.63 17.25 -0.57
C SER A 189 -8.22 17.55 -1.08
N GLY A 190 -8.07 17.72 -2.38
CA GLY A 190 -6.80 18.07 -3.02
C GLY A 190 -5.75 16.97 -3.04
N VAL A 191 -6.07 15.74 -2.58
CA VAL A 191 -5.16 14.59 -2.62
C VAL A 191 -4.81 14.28 -4.06
N GLU A 192 -3.51 14.09 -4.31
CA GLU A 192 -2.98 13.64 -5.59
C GLU A 192 -2.95 12.13 -5.65
N VAL A 193 -3.34 11.60 -6.81
CA VAL A 193 -3.40 10.17 -7.10
C VAL A 193 -2.43 9.87 -8.23
N ALA A 194 -1.63 8.81 -8.08
CA ALA A 194 -0.71 8.30 -9.10
C ALA A 194 0.24 9.37 -9.67
N GLY A 195 0.96 10.08 -8.79
CA GLY A 195 1.95 11.07 -9.21
C GLY A 195 1.35 12.31 -9.89
N GLY A 196 0.11 12.64 -9.58
CA GLY A 196 -0.59 13.80 -10.15
C GLY A 196 -1.49 13.46 -11.36
N ALA A 197 -1.64 12.18 -11.71
CA ALA A 197 -2.59 11.71 -12.73
C ALA A 197 -4.01 12.25 -12.51
N ALA A 198 -4.40 12.39 -11.25
CA ALA A 198 -5.59 13.11 -10.84
C ALA A 198 -5.37 13.82 -9.52
N ARG A 199 -6.17 14.86 -9.31
CA ARG A 199 -6.32 15.55 -8.03
C ARG A 199 -7.78 15.49 -7.59
N LEU A 200 -8.01 15.03 -6.38
CA LEU A 200 -9.35 14.96 -5.80
C LEU A 200 -9.85 16.38 -5.49
N ALA A 201 -11.11 16.63 -5.79
CA ALA A 201 -11.69 17.96 -5.67
C ALA A 201 -11.84 18.37 -4.18
N PRO A 202 -11.92 19.68 -3.89
CA PRO A 202 -12.25 20.15 -2.56
C PRO A 202 -13.57 19.55 -2.06
N GLY A 203 -13.61 19.15 -0.79
CA GLY A 203 -14.77 18.52 -0.17
C GLY A 203 -14.89 17.02 -0.45
N THR A 204 -13.99 16.39 -1.21
CA THR A 204 -14.01 14.92 -1.34
C THR A 204 -13.72 14.29 0.03
N ALA A 205 -14.68 13.55 0.56
CA ALA A 205 -14.54 12.85 1.83
C ALA A 205 -15.02 11.41 1.70
N LEU A 206 -14.25 10.48 2.26
CA LEU A 206 -14.56 9.06 2.22
C LEU A 206 -14.98 8.59 3.63
N PRO A 207 -16.24 8.17 3.84
CA PRO A 207 -16.69 7.70 5.15
C PRO A 207 -15.93 6.42 5.56
N PRO A 208 -15.96 6.03 6.84
CA PRO A 208 -15.43 4.75 7.29
C PRO A 208 -16.02 3.59 6.47
N GLY A 209 -15.17 2.71 5.93
CA GLY A 209 -15.58 1.61 5.04
C GLY A 209 -16.01 2.05 3.63
N GLY A 210 -16.05 3.35 3.36
CA GLY A 210 -16.36 3.91 2.04
C GLY A 210 -15.32 3.52 1.01
N ARG A 211 -15.77 3.40 -0.25
CA ARG A 211 -14.94 3.08 -1.41
C ARG A 211 -15.22 4.04 -2.54
N CYS A 212 -14.21 4.34 -3.33
CA CYS A 212 -14.38 5.02 -4.60
C CYS A 212 -13.27 4.67 -5.58
N ALA A 213 -13.45 5.06 -6.84
CA ALA A 213 -12.49 4.87 -7.90
C ALA A 213 -12.21 6.20 -8.61
N VAL A 214 -10.98 6.37 -9.06
CA VAL A 214 -10.52 7.48 -9.90
C VAL A 214 -9.91 6.85 -11.15
N GLY A 215 -10.36 7.23 -12.35
CA GLY A 215 -9.82 6.66 -13.57
C GLY A 215 -10.78 6.70 -14.75
N VAL A 216 -10.29 6.24 -15.90
CA VAL A 216 -11.11 6.10 -17.11
C VAL A 216 -12.17 5.02 -16.88
N GLY A 217 -13.44 5.35 -17.13
CA GLY A 217 -14.55 4.40 -17.01
C GLY A 217 -14.83 3.92 -15.56
N SER A 218 -14.44 4.71 -14.56
CA SER A 218 -14.66 4.36 -13.15
C SER A 218 -16.15 4.23 -12.81
N ALA A 219 -16.58 3.01 -12.45
CA ALA A 219 -17.98 2.67 -12.14
C ALA A 219 -18.49 3.24 -10.80
N SER A 220 -17.60 3.76 -9.94
CA SER A 220 -17.95 4.33 -8.64
C SER A 220 -17.04 5.54 -8.35
N PRO A 221 -17.29 6.70 -8.98
CA PRO A 221 -16.44 7.88 -8.83
C PRO A 221 -16.40 8.37 -7.37
N CYS A 222 -15.29 8.99 -6.97
CA CYS A 222 -15.17 9.53 -5.62
C CYS A 222 -16.22 10.61 -5.33
N PRO A 223 -16.89 10.55 -4.17
CA PRO A 223 -17.99 11.46 -3.86
C PRO A 223 -17.45 12.89 -3.64
N LEU A 224 -18.19 13.89 -4.12
CA LEU A 224 -18.04 15.25 -3.61
C LEU A 224 -18.93 15.46 -2.39
N ALA A 225 -18.39 16.06 -1.33
CA ALA A 225 -19.24 16.62 -0.28
C ALA A 225 -19.64 18.08 -0.61
N PRO A 226 -20.89 18.50 -0.28
CA PRO A 226 -21.99 17.67 0.20
C PRO A 226 -22.89 17.24 -0.98
N ALA A 227 -23.02 15.93 -1.20
CA ALA A 227 -23.99 15.30 -2.09
C ALA A 227 -23.92 15.69 -3.58
N GLY A 228 -22.93 15.14 -4.29
CA GLY A 228 -23.03 14.99 -5.73
C GLY A 228 -21.98 14.02 -6.29
N PRO A 229 -22.28 13.25 -7.35
CA PRO A 229 -21.28 12.55 -8.13
C PRO A 229 -20.51 13.59 -8.95
N GLY A 230 -19.70 14.40 -8.28
CA GLY A 230 -18.75 15.21 -9.02
C GLY A 230 -17.54 14.38 -9.32
N LEU A 231 -17.16 14.41 -10.58
CA LEU A 231 -15.96 13.77 -11.07
C LEU A 231 -14.78 14.30 -10.26
N ALA A 232 -14.07 13.39 -9.57
CA ALA A 232 -12.65 13.59 -9.35
C ALA A 232 -12.05 14.02 -10.70
N GLY A 233 -11.23 15.07 -10.72
CA GLY A 233 -10.76 15.71 -11.95
C GLY A 233 -10.25 14.71 -13.00
N ALA A 234 -10.26 15.11 -14.27
CA ALA A 234 -9.86 14.26 -15.40
C ALA A 234 -8.60 13.45 -15.06
N PHE A 235 -8.72 12.12 -15.04
CA PHE A 235 -7.60 11.23 -14.79
C PHE A 235 -6.80 11.06 -16.07
N VAL A 236 -5.54 11.48 -16.04
CA VAL A 236 -4.61 11.26 -17.14
C VAL A 236 -3.95 9.90 -16.94
N PRO A 237 -4.12 8.92 -17.85
CA PRO A 237 -3.42 7.66 -17.73
C PRO A 237 -1.91 7.87 -17.62
N VAL A 238 -1.30 7.29 -16.60
CA VAL A 238 0.14 7.41 -16.37
C VAL A 238 0.79 6.10 -16.77
N LEU A 239 1.91 6.21 -17.47
CA LEU A 239 2.74 5.07 -17.76
C LEU A 239 3.53 4.69 -16.51
N LEU A 240 3.46 3.41 -16.10
CA LEU A 240 4.36 2.91 -15.07
C LEU A 240 5.61 2.30 -15.71
N VAL A 241 6.76 2.69 -15.17
CA VAL A 241 8.00 1.96 -15.36
C VAL A 241 8.02 0.77 -14.38
N PRO A 242 8.54 -0.41 -14.76
CA PRO A 242 8.71 -1.52 -13.82
C PRO A 242 9.45 -1.08 -12.55
N GLY A 243 8.89 -1.39 -11.38
CA GLY A 243 9.41 -0.94 -10.08
C GLY A 243 8.88 0.40 -9.58
N GLU A 244 8.08 1.13 -10.37
CA GLU A 244 7.34 2.30 -9.86
C GLU A 244 6.11 1.90 -9.06
N ALA A 245 5.80 2.72 -8.06
CA ALA A 245 4.64 2.57 -7.21
C ALA A 245 3.60 3.66 -7.47
N VAL A 246 2.34 3.31 -7.27
CA VAL A 246 1.23 4.28 -7.31
C VAL A 246 1.12 4.92 -5.93
N HIS A 247 1.19 6.25 -5.88
CA HIS A 247 1.13 7.00 -4.63
C HIS A 247 -0.21 7.71 -4.42
N LEU A 248 -0.60 7.84 -3.16
CA LEU A 248 -1.52 8.86 -2.68
C LEU A 248 -0.73 9.90 -1.91
N ARG A 249 -0.83 11.17 -2.30
CA ARG A 249 -0.15 12.27 -1.62
C ARG A 249 -1.14 13.33 -1.18
N ALA A 250 -1.04 13.75 0.07
CA ALA A 250 -1.80 14.88 0.58
C ALA A 250 -1.34 16.20 -0.08
N PRO A 251 -2.16 17.27 -0.04
CA PRO A 251 -1.81 18.56 -0.63
C PRO A 251 -0.51 19.18 -0.09
N ASP A 252 -0.11 18.81 1.13
CA ASP A 252 1.14 19.22 1.78
C ASP A 252 2.37 18.40 1.31
N GLY A 253 2.18 17.47 0.36
CA GLY A 253 3.22 16.58 -0.16
C GLY A 253 3.44 15.31 0.64
N ARG A 254 2.76 15.14 1.79
CA ARG A 254 2.91 13.95 2.64
C ARG A 254 2.36 12.71 1.94
N LEU A 255 3.14 11.64 1.94
CA LEU A 255 2.70 10.34 1.44
C LEU A 255 1.63 9.76 2.38
N LEU A 256 0.45 9.47 1.83
CA LEU A 256 -0.65 8.81 2.53
C LEU A 256 -0.60 7.30 2.32
N ASP A 257 -0.31 6.87 1.09
CA ASP A 257 -0.21 5.46 0.74
C ASP A 257 0.67 5.23 -0.49
N GLU A 258 1.23 4.04 -0.55
CA GLU A 258 2.03 3.53 -1.66
C GLU A 258 1.55 2.13 -2.03
N PHE A 259 1.29 1.92 -3.32
CA PHE A 259 0.95 0.64 -3.91
C PHE A 259 2.05 0.25 -4.89
N VAL A 260 2.86 -0.73 -4.50
CA VAL A 260 3.88 -1.31 -5.37
C VAL A 260 3.22 -2.38 -6.23
N LEU A 261 3.35 -2.26 -7.55
CA LEU A 261 2.90 -3.34 -8.43
C LEU A 261 3.79 -4.59 -8.24
N PRO A 262 3.20 -5.79 -8.25
CA PRO A 262 3.96 -7.04 -8.15
C PRO A 262 4.83 -7.32 -9.38
#